data_AF-A0A3M1Y8V1-F1
#
_entry.id   AF-A0A3M1Y8V1-F1
#
_cell.length_a   1.000
_cell.length_b   1.000
_cell.length_c   1.000
_cell.angle_alpha   90.00
_cell.angle_beta   90.00
_cell.angle_gamma   90.00
#
_symmetry.space_group_name_H-M   'P 1'
#
loop_
_entity.id
_entity.type
_entity.pdbx_description
1 polymer ?
#
loop_
_entity_poly.entity_id
_entity_poly.type
_entity_poly.pdbx_seq_one_letter_code
_entity_poly.pdbx_strand_id
1 'polypeptide(L)'
;MPTTTSSTSAPGKPQAPTGWHSPATRSRVIPFASRRTAIAPTPPTAWPSCDSSAAGEYPLDVHTSVWALSHQMVPGGLVDGPVYGTIFRQLKGLHLNEPDEFAELQNPYVVYHDDIGDYSTNEPTMDGTAGALYIWGWLAK
;
A
#
# COMPACT_ATOMS: atom_id res chain seq x y z
N MET A 1 -67.94 28.25 -13.26
CA MET A 1 -67.78 27.41 -14.47
C MET A 1 -67.34 28.36 -15.58
N PRO A 2 -66.15 28.17 -16.21
CA PRO A 2 -65.74 26.91 -16.82
C PRO A 2 -64.48 26.27 -16.21
N THR A 3 -64.40 24.97 -16.43
CA THR A 3 -63.35 24.00 -16.13
C THR A 3 -62.27 23.95 -17.23
N THR A 4 -61.27 23.09 -17.00
CA THR A 4 -60.27 22.51 -17.94
C THR A 4 -59.02 23.37 -18.24
N THR A 5 -57.78 22.87 -18.25
CA THR A 5 -57.21 21.53 -18.00
C THR A 5 -55.71 21.70 -17.74
N SER A 6 -55.15 20.89 -16.84
CA SER A 6 -53.71 20.73 -16.62
C SER A 6 -53.06 19.93 -17.75
N SER A 7 -51.91 20.38 -18.28
CA SER A 7 -50.96 19.52 -19.00
C SER A 7 -49.55 19.75 -18.47
N THR A 8 -49.07 18.80 -17.66
CA THR A 8 -47.70 18.72 -17.15
C THR A 8 -46.77 18.35 -18.31
N SER A 9 -45.82 19.22 -18.66
CA SER A 9 -44.73 18.91 -19.58
C SER A 9 -43.63 18.12 -18.85
N ALA A 10 -43.24 16.97 -19.40
CA ALA A 10 -42.16 16.14 -18.88
C ALA A 10 -40.80 16.87 -18.94
N PRO A 11 -39.89 16.67 -17.97
CA PRO A 11 -38.54 17.22 -18.03
C PRO A 11 -37.72 16.52 -19.14
N GLY A 12 -37.12 17.33 -20.01
CA GLY A 12 -36.27 16.87 -21.11
C GLY A 12 -35.00 16.16 -20.63
N LYS A 13 -34.56 15.15 -21.40
CA LYS A 13 -33.29 14.44 -21.15
C LYS A 13 -32.10 15.41 -21.21
N PRO A 14 -31.14 15.36 -20.26
CA PRO A 14 -29.91 16.13 -20.38
C PRO A 14 -29.09 15.64 -21.57
N GLN A 15 -28.66 16.59 -22.41
CA GLN A 15 -27.75 16.34 -23.53
C GLN A 15 -26.33 16.08 -23.00
N ALA A 16 -25.69 15.02 -23.49
CA ALA A 16 -24.30 14.70 -23.16
C ALA A 16 -23.34 15.73 -23.81
N PRO A 17 -22.32 16.24 -23.09
CA PRO A 17 -21.36 17.15 -23.68
C PRO A 17 -20.47 16.41 -24.69
N THR A 18 -20.51 16.90 -25.94
CA THR A 18 -19.62 16.51 -27.03
C THR A 18 -18.24 17.12 -26.80
N GLY A 19 -17.27 16.30 -26.41
CA GLY A 19 -15.87 16.74 -26.27
C GLY A 19 -14.99 15.73 -25.54
N TRP A 20 -14.69 14.59 -26.18
CA TRP A 20 -13.63 13.69 -25.71
C TRP A 20 -12.27 14.21 -26.19
N HIS A 21 -11.74 15.20 -25.49
CA HIS A 21 -10.31 15.46 -25.48
C HIS A 21 -9.79 15.00 -24.12
N SER A 22 -9.08 13.88 -24.07
CA SER A 22 -8.27 13.51 -22.90
C SER A 22 -7.23 14.60 -22.69
N PRO A 23 -7.24 15.37 -21.58
CA PRO A 23 -5.99 15.94 -21.12
C PRO A 23 -5.14 14.74 -20.71
N ALA A 24 -3.96 14.59 -21.31
CA ALA A 24 -3.00 13.59 -20.89
C ALA A 24 -2.82 13.71 -19.38
N THR A 25 -3.35 12.73 -18.63
CA THR A 25 -3.12 12.59 -17.20
C THR A 25 -1.62 12.38 -17.06
N ARG A 26 -0.88 13.47 -16.85
CA ARG A 26 0.47 13.37 -16.28
C ARG A 26 0.28 12.54 -15.03
N SER A 27 0.81 11.33 -15.05
CA SER A 27 0.87 10.46 -13.90
C SER A 27 1.38 11.32 -12.75
N ARG A 28 0.50 11.59 -11.79
CA ARG A 28 0.85 12.31 -10.57
C ARG A 28 1.63 11.27 -9.78
N VAL A 29 2.90 11.09 -10.13
CA VAL A 29 3.87 10.45 -9.25
C VAL A 29 3.86 11.35 -8.04
N ILE A 30 3.13 10.94 -7.00
CA ILE A 30 3.25 11.56 -5.69
C ILE A 30 4.75 11.42 -5.37
N PRO A 31 5.49 12.52 -5.17
CA PRO A 31 6.88 12.42 -4.79
C PRO A 31 6.87 11.75 -3.42
N PHE A 32 7.16 10.44 -3.39
CA PHE A 32 7.29 9.69 -2.16
C PHE A 32 8.50 10.29 -1.44
N ALA A 33 8.21 11.09 -0.42
CA ALA A 33 9.21 11.76 0.36
C ALA A 33 9.95 10.69 1.16
N SER A 34 11.01 10.16 0.56
CA SER A 34 11.98 9.26 1.15
C SER A 34 12.35 9.74 2.55
N ARG A 35 11.73 9.17 3.58
CA ARG A 35 12.35 9.06 4.90
C ARG A 35 13.47 8.03 4.77
N ARG A 36 14.55 8.43 4.11
CA ARG A 36 15.88 7.90 4.43
C ARG A 36 16.23 8.47 5.79
N THR A 37 15.59 7.98 6.84
CA THR A 37 16.05 8.23 8.20
C THR A 37 17.42 7.58 8.27
N ALA A 38 18.43 8.36 8.68
CA ALA A 38 19.86 8.07 8.59
C ALA A 38 20.35 6.91 9.50
N ILE A 39 19.51 5.89 9.73
CA ILE A 39 19.68 4.83 10.73
C ILE A 39 19.72 3.45 10.09
N ALA A 40 19.43 3.28 8.79
CA ALA A 40 19.71 2.01 8.13
C ALA A 40 21.23 1.86 7.90
N PRO A 41 21.93 0.93 8.59
CA PRO A 41 23.33 0.67 8.30
C PRO A 41 23.44 0.18 6.86
N THR A 42 24.27 0.83 6.05
CA THR A 42 24.63 0.31 4.72
C THR A 42 25.18 -1.11 4.91
N PRO A 43 24.55 -2.17 4.37
CA PRO A 43 24.98 -3.52 4.62
C PRO A 43 26.37 -3.73 4.00
N PRO A 44 27.32 -4.34 4.72
CA PRO A 44 28.60 -4.69 4.13
C PRO A 44 28.39 -5.81 3.11
N THR A 45 28.84 -5.56 1.87
CA THR A 45 28.87 -6.52 0.74
C THR A 45 27.51 -6.94 0.14
N ALA A 46 27.02 -6.08 -0.77
CA ALA A 46 26.30 -6.36 -2.02
C ALA A 46 25.43 -7.64 -2.10
N TRP A 47 24.22 -7.56 -1.54
CA TRP A 47 23.01 -8.00 -2.27
C TRP A 47 22.50 -6.78 -3.07
N PRO A 48 21.78 -6.93 -4.20
CA PRO A 48 21.07 -5.79 -4.79
C PRO A 48 20.19 -5.25 -3.68
N SER A 49 20.64 -4.12 -3.13
CA SER A 49 20.11 -3.61 -1.89
C SER A 49 18.64 -3.31 -2.12
N CYS A 50 17.84 -3.55 -1.09
CA CYS A 50 16.49 -3.00 -1.04
C CYS A 50 16.54 -1.51 -1.47
N ASP A 51 17.60 -0.79 -1.08
CA ASP A 51 17.83 0.62 -1.45
C ASP A 51 18.24 0.93 -2.90
N SER A 52 18.48 -0.08 -3.75
CA SER A 52 19.00 0.13 -5.10
C SER A 52 18.04 -0.32 -6.20
N SER A 53 17.26 0.64 -6.67
CA SER A 53 16.99 0.79 -8.11
C SER A 53 16.15 -0.30 -8.82
N ALA A 54 15.29 -1.03 -8.11
CA ALA A 54 13.97 -1.30 -8.68
C ALA A 54 13.12 -0.06 -8.35
N ALA A 55 12.39 0.52 -9.30
CA ALA A 55 11.65 1.77 -9.11
C ALA A 55 10.40 1.64 -8.19
N GLY A 56 10.46 0.81 -7.14
CA GLY A 56 9.34 0.48 -6.28
C GLY A 56 9.63 0.68 -4.79
N GLU A 57 8.55 0.89 -4.04
CA GLU A 57 8.54 0.95 -2.58
C GLU A 57 8.70 -0.46 -1.99
N TYR A 58 9.36 -0.56 -0.84
CA TYR A 58 9.56 -1.83 -0.12
C TYR A 58 9.58 -1.59 1.39
N PRO A 59 9.27 -2.61 2.22
CA PRO A 59 9.21 -2.45 3.67
C PRO A 59 10.59 -2.15 4.27
N LEU A 60 10.70 -1.10 5.06
CA LEU A 60 11.90 -0.69 5.79
C LEU A 60 11.82 -1.10 7.27
N ASP A 61 10.65 -0.94 7.89
CA ASP A 61 10.43 -1.13 9.32
C ASP A 61 9.77 -2.47 9.64
N VAL A 62 10.33 -3.56 9.08
CA VAL A 62 9.76 -4.92 9.18
C VAL A 62 9.67 -5.43 10.62
N HIS A 63 8.54 -6.05 10.98
CA HIS A 63 8.30 -6.67 12.29
C HIS A 63 9.18 -7.91 12.51
N THR A 64 10.47 -7.70 12.77
CA THR A 64 11.43 -8.77 13.05
C THR A 64 12.32 -8.41 14.24
N SER A 65 12.72 -9.42 15.01
CA SER A 65 13.68 -9.24 16.09
C SER A 65 15.05 -8.77 15.59
N VAL A 66 15.44 -9.15 14.37
CA VAL A 66 16.69 -8.69 13.75
C VAL A 66 16.63 -7.18 13.50
N TRP A 67 15.56 -6.68 12.86
CA TRP A 67 15.37 -5.24 12.70
C TRP A 67 15.32 -4.51 14.04
N ALA A 68 14.52 -5.01 14.98
CA ALA A 68 14.34 -4.38 16.29
C ALA A 68 15.62 -4.30 17.14
N LEU A 69 16.56 -5.26 16.99
CA LEU A 69 17.77 -5.34 17.82
C LEU A 69 19.01 -4.78 17.14
N SER A 70 19.15 -4.93 15.83
CA SER A 70 20.37 -4.57 15.11
C SER A 70 20.14 -3.55 13.99
N HIS A 71 18.89 -3.19 13.69
CA HIS A 71 18.51 -2.38 12.53
C HIS A 71 19.08 -2.93 11.22
N GLN A 72 19.25 -4.25 11.12
CA GLN A 72 19.71 -4.90 9.91
C GLN A 72 18.51 -5.42 9.11
N MET A 73 18.45 -5.05 7.83
CA MET A 73 17.46 -5.61 6.92
C MET A 73 17.79 -7.06 6.59
N VAL A 74 16.75 -7.90 6.57
CA VAL A 74 16.84 -9.30 6.14
C VAL A 74 16.20 -9.41 4.75
N PRO A 75 17.00 -9.50 3.68
CA PRO A 75 16.45 -9.55 2.33
C PRO A 75 15.73 -10.86 2.04
N GLY A 76 14.72 -10.81 1.18
CA GLY A 76 14.03 -11.98 0.64
C GLY A 76 12.84 -12.50 1.45
N GLY A 77 12.54 -11.90 2.61
CA GLY A 77 11.31 -12.18 3.35
C GLY A 77 10.09 -11.53 2.70
N LEU A 78 9.03 -12.30 2.47
CA LEU A 78 7.72 -11.77 2.06
C LEU A 78 6.92 -11.42 3.31
N VAL A 79 6.51 -10.14 3.43
CA VAL A 79 5.60 -9.67 4.48
C VAL A 79 4.18 -10.18 4.25
N ASP A 80 3.42 -10.34 5.34
CA ASP A 80 2.02 -10.78 5.30
C ASP A 80 1.13 -9.90 4.41
N GLY A 81 1.40 -8.59 4.40
CA GLY A 81 0.75 -7.64 3.50
C GLY A 81 -0.59 -7.12 4.01
N PRO A 82 -1.41 -6.50 3.14
CA PRO A 82 -2.58 -5.76 3.58
C PRO A 82 -3.68 -6.65 4.18
N VAL A 83 -4.23 -6.22 5.31
CA VAL A 83 -5.32 -6.91 6.02
C VAL A 83 -6.58 -6.05 6.11
N TYR A 84 -7.71 -6.65 6.48
CA TYR A 84 -8.91 -5.87 6.76
C TYR A 84 -8.68 -4.96 7.97
N GLY A 85 -9.06 -3.69 7.87
CA GLY A 85 -8.96 -2.74 8.98
C GLY A 85 -9.76 -3.17 10.20
N THR A 86 -10.81 -3.98 10.02
CA THR A 86 -11.55 -4.61 11.13
C THR A 86 -10.71 -5.64 11.89
N ILE A 87 -9.86 -6.40 11.20
CA ILE A 87 -8.90 -7.33 11.82
C ILE A 87 -7.85 -6.54 12.56
N PHE A 88 -7.19 -5.58 11.90
CA PHE A 88 -6.17 -4.72 12.49
C PHE A 88 -6.62 -4.11 13.83
N ARG A 89 -7.83 -3.54 13.87
CA ARG A 89 -8.40 -2.90 15.08
C ARG A 89 -8.75 -3.87 16.22
N GLN A 90 -8.80 -5.17 15.97
CA GLN A 90 -9.14 -6.19 16.97
C GLN A 90 -7.92 -6.91 17.54
N LEU A 91 -6.75 -6.74 16.92
CA LEU A 91 -5.50 -7.36 17.36
C LEU A 91 -4.97 -6.71 18.64
N LYS A 92 -4.37 -7.53 19.50
CA LYS A 92 -3.94 -7.11 20.84
C LYS A 92 -2.47 -6.69 20.82
N GLY A 93 -2.18 -5.54 21.45
CA GLY A 93 -0.80 -5.04 21.56
C GLY A 93 -0.27 -4.41 20.28
N LEU A 94 -1.06 -4.39 19.21
CA LEU A 94 -0.72 -3.76 17.95
C LEU A 94 -0.93 -2.25 18.05
N HIS A 95 0.12 -1.49 17.74
CA HIS A 95 0.11 -0.03 17.66
C HIS A 95 1.16 0.43 16.66
N LEU A 96 0.91 1.56 16.00
CA LEU A 96 1.90 2.20 15.13
C LEU A 96 2.83 3.06 16.00
N ASN A 97 4.13 2.90 15.81
CA ASN A 97 5.15 3.68 16.51
C ASN A 97 5.36 5.04 15.82
N GLU A 98 5.20 5.06 14.50
CA GLU A 98 5.32 6.24 13.66
C GLU A 98 3.98 6.59 12.98
N PRO A 99 3.83 7.81 12.43
CA PRO A 99 2.67 8.16 11.63
C PRO A 99 2.55 7.30 10.35
N ASP A 100 1.35 6.85 10.03
CA ASP A 100 1.05 6.05 8.82
C ASP A 100 1.49 6.78 7.54
N GLU A 101 2.51 6.23 6.88
CA GLU A 101 3.08 6.78 5.65
C GLU A 101 2.15 6.66 4.44
N PHE A 102 1.24 5.68 4.47
CA PHE A 102 0.33 5.38 3.37
C PHE A 102 -1.09 5.93 3.60
N ALA A 103 -1.30 6.77 4.63
CA ALA A 103 -2.60 7.27 5.03
C ALA A 103 -3.45 7.86 3.88
N GLU A 104 -2.81 8.54 2.91
CA GLU A 104 -3.49 9.11 1.73
C GLU A 104 -3.92 8.07 0.68
N LEU A 105 -3.30 6.89 0.69
CA LEU A 105 -3.56 5.78 -0.24
C LEU A 105 -4.49 4.73 0.36
N GLN A 106 -4.61 4.68 1.68
CA GLN A 106 -5.41 3.71 2.40
C GLN A 106 -6.92 3.91 2.15
N ASN A 107 -7.67 2.83 2.22
CA ASN A 107 -9.13 2.83 2.05
C ASN A 107 -9.82 2.33 3.34
N PRO A 108 -11.15 2.45 3.47
CA PRO A 108 -11.82 2.11 4.74
C PRO A 108 -11.87 0.60 5.05
N TYR A 109 -11.48 -0.26 4.11
CA TYR A 109 -11.59 -1.72 4.22
C TYR A 109 -10.26 -2.39 4.48
N VAL A 110 -9.20 -2.01 3.76
CA VAL A 110 -7.90 -2.69 3.75
C VAL A 110 -6.82 -1.71 4.16
N VAL A 111 -5.93 -2.17 5.04
CA VAL A 111 -4.82 -1.38 5.58
C VAL A 111 -3.50 -2.14 5.46
N TYR A 112 -2.41 -1.39 5.28
CA TYR A 112 -1.02 -1.81 5.32
C TYR A 112 -0.21 -0.71 5.99
N HIS A 113 0.70 -1.06 6.89
CA HIS A 113 1.57 -0.11 7.56
C HIS A 113 3.00 -0.62 7.51
N ASP A 114 3.94 0.19 7.05
CA ASP A 114 5.37 -0.11 7.17
C ASP A 114 5.85 0.37 8.54
N ASP A 115 5.54 -0.39 9.59
CA ASP A 115 5.89 -0.05 10.98
C ASP A 115 6.23 -1.32 11.78
N ILE A 116 7.30 -1.23 12.59
CA ILE A 116 7.77 -2.32 13.45
C ILE A 116 6.74 -2.75 14.49
N GLY A 117 5.76 -1.91 14.83
CA GLY A 117 4.65 -2.22 15.73
C GLY A 117 3.49 -2.97 15.06
N ASP A 118 3.43 -3.05 13.72
CA ASP A 118 2.40 -3.75 12.98
C ASP A 118 2.86 -5.14 12.50
N TYR A 119 2.76 -6.10 13.42
CA TYR A 119 3.00 -7.51 13.09
C TYR A 119 1.92 -8.11 12.16
N SER A 120 0.79 -7.44 11.96
CA SER A 120 -0.31 -8.00 11.17
C SER A 120 -0.15 -7.80 9.68
N THR A 121 0.57 -6.75 9.28
CA THR A 121 0.80 -6.42 7.86
C THR A 121 2.27 -6.42 7.47
N ASN A 122 3.17 -6.20 8.43
CA ASN A 122 4.60 -5.97 8.17
C ASN A 122 5.54 -7.04 8.75
N GLU A 123 5.01 -8.18 9.17
CA GLU A 123 5.82 -9.33 9.61
C GLU A 123 6.17 -10.22 8.41
N PRO A 124 7.47 -10.46 8.12
CA PRO A 124 7.88 -11.45 7.14
C PRO A 124 7.74 -12.86 7.70
N THR A 125 6.97 -13.70 7.02
CA THR A 125 6.63 -15.04 7.50
C THR A 125 7.32 -16.13 6.66
N MET A 126 7.71 -17.23 7.31
CA MET A 126 8.46 -18.33 6.68
C MET A 126 7.61 -19.06 5.63
N ASP A 127 6.34 -19.29 5.92
CA ASP A 127 5.37 -19.96 5.04
C ASP A 127 4.97 -19.08 3.86
N GLY A 128 4.73 -17.78 4.08
CA GLY A 128 4.53 -16.80 3.01
C GLY A 128 5.74 -16.77 2.07
N THR A 129 6.94 -16.67 2.64
CA THR A 129 8.20 -16.68 1.88
C THR A 129 8.41 -17.99 1.11
N ALA A 130 8.15 -19.14 1.74
CA ALA A 130 8.25 -20.45 1.07
C ALA A 130 7.27 -20.58 -0.10
N GLY A 131 6.03 -20.10 0.07
CA GLY A 131 5.03 -20.04 -1.00
C GLY A 131 5.48 -19.15 -2.16
N ALA A 132 6.01 -17.96 -1.86
CA ALA A 132 6.56 -17.06 -2.85
C ALA A 132 7.71 -17.71 -3.65
N LEU A 133 8.65 -18.36 -2.96
CA LEU A 133 9.77 -19.07 -3.59
C LEU A 133 9.30 -20.23 -4.46
N TYR A 134 8.25 -20.95 -4.06
CA TYR A 134 7.68 -22.04 -4.86
C TYR A 134 7.13 -21.51 -6.19
N ILE A 135 6.35 -20.43 -6.16
CA ILE A 135 5.79 -19.80 -7.37
C ILE A 135 6.93 -19.20 -8.21
N TRP A 136 7.89 -18.51 -7.59
CA TRP A 136 9.02 -17.92 -8.29
C TRP A 136 9.87 -18.98 -9.00
N GLY A 137 10.17 -20.08 -8.32
CA GLY A 137 10.90 -21.21 -8.90
C GLY A 137 10.14 -21.92 -10.02
N TRP A 138 8.81 -21.81 -10.06
CA TRP A 138 7.99 -22.26 -11.18
C TRP A 138 8.06 -21.28 -12.36
N LEU A 139 7.95 -19.98 -12.11
CA LEU A 139 7.96 -18.92 -13.14
C LEU A 139 9.34 -18.68 -13.77
N ALA A 140 10.44 -18.96 -13.05
CA ALA A 140 11.80 -18.69 -13.50
C ALA A 140 12.38 -19.75 -14.47
N LYS A 141 11.57 -20.72 -14.89
CA LYS A 141 11.92 -21.77 -15.86
C LYS A 141 11.40 -21.42 -17.24
#